data_AF-A0A1Z5JDF1-F1
#
_entry.id   AF-A0A1Z5JDF1-F1
#
_cell.length_a   1.000
_cell.length_b   1.000
_cell.length_c   1.000
_cell.angle_alpha   90.00
_cell.angle_beta   90.00
_cell.angle_gamma   90.00
#
_symmetry.space_group_name_H-M   'P 1'
#
loop_
_entity.id
_entity.type
_entity.pdbx_description
1 polymer ?
#
loop_
_entity_poly.entity_id
_entity_poly.type
_entity_poly.pdbx_seq_one_letter_code
_entity_poly.pdbx_strand_id
1 'polypeptide(L)'
;MCFTKAAIRDASSSSSISFGSIRILAKRLCRPLSESVAHLTPMEASELGLRLDNDDIKASSKKSYRDWSPLTDRSVANAILSDQSNSGRCSFVGHEDGGILSQAASSMNVEDLAMEYYRSGRLPIQSDDAAITGGGFHGWHDEGGRVRALFRILCSKNVLGMNWGESFVMMSSNFDHYTVHLSPYQGAPFDLHVGHGKQTNATSFYSRRKKEIDKFLSRLQMLTCQEVADLVYDEVKTHLNWSLQHTTNDPQLIRDLLQLRTLSALAAGLGGMQLASIFRCLFFDYRYYSGGLPDLLLFRAVYEDSTNLELVELSEWIGEEFSKDRQAAMAEKIGASFLLDRDDEFLGCSKSGDSAGQGIQSTRQGRGNSEKLDLRMPPSQDMLPERLILWHCSRKVKIDCIMVEVKSANDRLDPRQEDWLNILDRHGNARVCKFEKSSKARKTEDNGESKCEE
;
A
#
# COMPACT_ATOMS: atom_id res chain seq x y z
N MET A 1 14.09 34.77 3.44
CA MET A 1 14.86 33.61 3.97
C MET A 1 14.82 33.49 5.49
N CYS A 2 15.04 34.56 6.28
CA CYS A 2 15.03 34.47 7.75
C CYS A 2 13.68 34.04 8.34
N PHE A 3 12.57 34.54 7.80
CA PHE A 3 11.22 34.19 8.25
C PHE A 3 10.91 32.69 8.09
N THR A 4 11.27 32.10 6.95
CA THR A 4 11.06 30.67 6.67
C THR A 4 11.85 29.78 7.64
N LYS A 5 13.10 30.16 7.97
CA LYS A 5 13.90 29.42 8.96
C LYS A 5 13.30 29.48 10.36
N ALA A 6 12.81 30.65 10.78
CA ALA A 6 12.15 30.81 12.07
C ALA A 6 10.84 30.01 12.13
N ALA A 7 10.03 30.06 11.07
CA ALA A 7 8.79 29.29 10.97
C ALA A 7 9.02 27.77 10.99
N ILE A 8 10.04 27.27 10.27
CA ILE A 8 10.39 25.84 10.31
C ILE A 8 10.86 25.45 11.71
N ARG A 9 11.67 26.28 12.38
CA ARG A 9 12.15 26.00 13.73
C ARG A 9 11.01 25.93 14.75
N ASP A 10 10.11 26.90 14.70
CA ASP A 10 8.94 26.95 15.58
C ASP A 10 8.04 25.73 15.35
N ALA A 11 7.66 25.48 14.09
CA ALA A 11 6.79 24.39 13.70
C ALA A 11 7.35 22.98 13.96
N SER A 12 8.67 22.80 13.78
CA SER A 12 9.32 21.52 14.08
C SER A 12 9.40 21.26 15.58
N SER A 13 9.45 22.32 16.41
CA SER A 13 9.49 22.17 17.87
C SER A 13 8.12 21.83 18.47
N SER A 14 7.05 22.28 17.81
CA SER A 14 5.65 22.02 18.18
C SER A 14 5.07 20.73 17.59
N SER A 15 5.79 20.06 16.68
CA SER A 15 5.27 18.96 15.85
C SER A 15 3.99 19.34 15.09
N SER A 16 3.81 20.62 14.75
CA SER A 16 2.57 21.10 14.10
C SER A 16 2.61 20.99 12.57
N ILE A 17 3.74 20.56 11.99
CA ILE A 17 3.94 20.42 10.56
C ILE A 17 4.51 19.03 10.29
N SER A 18 3.93 18.32 9.31
CA SER A 18 4.41 17.01 8.88
C SER A 18 5.80 17.08 8.23
N PHE A 19 6.54 15.97 8.28
CA PHE A 19 7.85 15.87 7.66
C PHE A 19 7.81 16.14 6.15
N GLY A 20 6.80 15.63 5.42
CA GLY A 20 6.60 15.95 4.01
C GLY A 20 6.47 17.46 3.72
N SER A 21 5.85 18.22 4.63
CA SER A 21 5.77 19.68 4.50
C SER A 21 7.12 20.37 4.72
N ILE A 22 7.93 19.88 5.68
CA ILE A 22 9.31 20.35 5.87
C ILE A 22 10.15 20.08 4.60
N ARG A 23 9.97 18.91 3.98
CA ARG A 23 10.61 18.54 2.71
C ARG A 23 10.25 19.49 1.56
N ILE A 24 8.97 19.83 1.39
CA ILE A 24 8.55 20.82 0.39
C ILE A 24 9.23 22.17 0.63
N LEU A 25 9.31 22.60 1.89
CA LEU A 25 9.95 23.87 2.24
C LEU A 25 11.45 23.84 1.92
N ALA A 26 12.15 22.75 2.22
CA ALA A 26 13.55 22.55 1.86
C ALA A 26 13.76 22.65 0.33
N LYS A 27 12.94 21.94 -0.46
CA LYS A 27 12.93 22.01 -1.94
C LYS A 27 12.76 23.45 -2.44
N ARG A 28 11.79 24.19 -1.89
CA ARG A 28 11.54 25.60 -2.25
C ARG A 28 12.69 26.52 -1.87
N LEU A 29 13.41 26.21 -0.80
CA LEU A 29 14.60 26.95 -0.39
C LEU A 29 15.86 26.57 -1.18
N CYS A 30 15.80 25.54 -2.03
CA CYS A 30 16.94 24.98 -2.76
C CYS A 30 18.10 24.61 -1.82
N ARG A 31 17.78 24.05 -0.64
CA ARG A 31 18.74 23.64 0.38
C ARG A 31 18.53 22.18 0.72
N PRO A 32 19.61 21.37 0.86
CA PRO A 32 19.51 19.97 1.27
C PRO A 32 18.57 19.80 2.47
N LEU A 33 17.78 18.73 2.47
CA LEU A 33 16.86 18.48 3.58
C LEU A 33 17.62 18.35 4.90
N SER A 34 18.75 17.62 4.90
CA SER A 34 19.65 17.48 6.05
C SER A 34 20.13 18.82 6.59
N GLU A 35 20.51 19.78 5.75
CA GLU A 35 20.87 21.14 6.18
C GLU A 35 19.66 21.92 6.72
N SER A 36 18.49 21.73 6.12
CA SER A 36 17.26 22.44 6.51
C SER A 36 16.77 22.01 7.89
N VAL A 37 17.05 20.77 8.29
CA VAL A 37 16.70 20.21 9.60
C VAL A 37 17.91 20.03 10.53
N ALA A 38 19.12 20.47 10.19
CA ALA A 38 20.33 20.20 10.99
C ALA A 38 20.27 20.67 12.46
N HIS A 39 19.42 21.67 12.76
CA HIS A 39 19.20 22.20 14.11
C HIS A 39 17.87 21.77 14.72
N LEU A 40 17.20 20.83 14.07
CA LEU A 40 15.90 20.32 14.42
C LEU A 40 16.04 18.81 14.56
N THR A 41 15.38 18.25 15.55
CA THR A 41 15.23 16.80 15.63
C THR A 41 13.78 16.55 15.28
N PRO A 42 13.42 16.38 13.99
CA PRO A 42 12.02 16.17 13.63
C PRO A 42 11.63 14.84 14.27
N MET A 43 10.79 14.90 15.29
CA MET A 43 10.42 13.72 16.08
C MET A 43 9.83 12.64 15.18
N GLU A 44 9.00 13.04 14.22
CA GLU A 44 8.47 12.16 13.18
C GLU A 44 9.58 11.47 12.37
N ALA A 45 10.57 12.23 11.87
CA ALA A 45 11.67 11.64 11.11
C ALA A 45 12.50 10.65 11.93
N SER A 46 12.75 10.98 13.20
CA SER A 46 13.48 10.10 14.10
C SER A 46 12.68 8.84 14.47
N GLU A 47 11.39 8.99 14.75
CA GLU A 47 10.53 7.89 15.21
C GLU A 47 10.19 6.94 14.06
N LEU A 48 9.91 7.47 12.87
CA LEU A 48 9.62 6.69 11.67
C LEU A 48 10.89 6.26 10.92
N GLY A 49 12.04 6.83 11.30
CA GLY A 49 13.33 6.59 10.67
C GLY A 49 13.33 7.00 9.19
N LEU A 50 12.79 8.18 8.89
CA LEU A 50 12.83 8.78 7.56
C LEU A 50 14.27 9.21 7.23
N ARG A 51 14.78 8.77 6.08
CA ARG A 51 16.11 9.19 5.60
C ARG A 51 16.08 10.63 5.12
N LEU A 52 17.08 11.41 5.52
CA LEU A 52 17.25 12.78 5.05
C LEU A 52 17.99 12.82 3.70
N ASP A 53 18.96 11.92 3.53
CA ASP A 53 19.84 11.82 2.36
C ASP A 53 19.97 10.33 1.90
N ASN A 54 20.54 10.07 0.73
CA ASN A 54 20.88 8.72 0.27
C ASN A 54 22.22 8.27 0.90
N ASP A 55 22.22 7.17 1.65
CA ASP A 55 23.38 6.69 2.44
C ASP A 55 24.64 6.33 1.60
N ASP A 56 24.52 6.23 0.26
CA ASP A 56 25.49 5.52 -0.58
C ASP A 56 26.48 6.36 -1.42
N ILE A 57 26.57 7.68 -1.24
CA ILE A 57 27.45 8.48 -2.10
C ILE A 57 28.69 8.97 -1.36
N LYS A 58 29.75 8.16 -1.47
CA LYS A 58 31.15 8.57 -1.29
C LYS A 58 31.36 9.97 -1.89
N ALA A 59 31.80 10.89 -1.03
CA ALA A 59 32.12 12.29 -1.27
C ALA A 59 32.45 12.65 -2.74
N SER A 60 31.43 13.03 -3.52
CA SER A 60 31.63 13.66 -4.82
C SER A 60 31.35 15.16 -4.69
N SER A 61 32.36 15.96 -4.99
CA SER A 61 32.55 17.37 -4.65
C SER A 61 31.62 18.38 -5.37
N LYS A 62 30.40 18.01 -5.74
CA LYS A 62 29.49 18.92 -6.45
C LYS A 62 28.41 19.46 -5.52
N LYS A 63 28.35 20.80 -5.40
CA LYS A 63 27.32 21.63 -4.72
C LYS A 63 25.92 21.52 -5.36
N SER A 64 25.52 20.33 -5.80
CA SER A 64 24.17 20.08 -6.30
C SER A 64 23.31 19.58 -5.15
N TYR A 65 22.13 20.17 -4.99
CA TYR A 65 21.08 19.66 -4.11
C TYR A 65 20.83 18.18 -4.43
N ARG A 66 20.87 17.31 -3.41
CA ARG A 66 20.64 15.87 -3.50
C ARG A 66 19.91 15.41 -2.25
N ASP A 67 18.58 15.34 -2.32
CA ASP A 67 17.78 14.65 -1.32
C ASP A 67 17.66 13.17 -1.68
N TRP A 68 17.17 12.37 -0.74
CA TRP A 68 16.72 11.01 -1.01
C TRP A 68 15.71 10.99 -2.18
N SER A 69 15.80 9.96 -3.03
CA SER A 69 14.91 9.76 -4.18
C SER A 69 14.57 8.28 -4.34
N PRO A 70 13.31 7.92 -4.62
CA PRO A 70 12.92 6.52 -4.77
C PRO A 70 13.52 5.89 -6.03
N LEU A 71 13.71 4.58 -5.97
CA LEU A 71 13.98 3.77 -7.17
C LEU A 71 12.83 3.94 -8.15
N THR A 72 13.16 4.32 -9.39
CA THR A 72 12.17 4.63 -10.42
C THR A 72 12.36 3.72 -11.63
N ASP A 73 11.40 2.85 -11.86
CA ASP A 73 11.30 2.06 -13.08
C ASP A 73 10.60 2.90 -14.14
N ARG A 74 11.28 3.09 -15.28
CA ARG A 74 10.78 3.92 -16.37
C ARG A 74 10.33 3.05 -17.52
N SER A 75 9.18 3.40 -18.10
CA SER A 75 8.77 2.80 -19.36
C SER A 75 8.10 3.81 -20.28
N VAL A 76 8.11 3.54 -21.57
CA VAL A 76 7.45 4.38 -22.58
C VAL A 76 6.15 3.70 -22.96
N ALA A 77 5.04 4.40 -22.78
CA ALA A 77 3.73 3.88 -23.17
C ALA A 77 3.09 4.76 -24.25
N ASN A 78 2.43 4.10 -25.20
CA ASN A 78 1.64 4.78 -26.21
C ASN A 78 0.34 5.27 -25.57
N ALA A 79 0.31 6.56 -25.22
CA ALA A 79 -0.90 7.22 -24.77
C ALA A 79 -1.86 7.39 -25.95
N ILE A 80 -3.10 6.94 -25.80
CA ILE A 80 -4.18 7.24 -26.74
C ILE A 80 -4.60 8.68 -26.48
N LEU A 81 -4.43 9.56 -27.47
CA LEU A 81 -4.98 10.90 -27.42
C LEU A 81 -6.50 10.77 -27.53
N SER A 82 -7.21 10.94 -26.41
CA SER A 82 -8.66 11.09 -26.44
C SER A 82 -8.98 12.48 -26.97
N ASP A 83 -9.12 12.61 -28.29
CA ASP A 83 -9.36 13.89 -28.97
C ASP A 83 -10.70 14.58 -28.59
N GLN A 84 -11.49 14.04 -27.66
CA GLN A 84 -12.86 14.50 -27.40
C GLN A 84 -13.27 14.67 -25.92
N SER A 85 -12.40 14.51 -24.93
CA SER A 85 -12.82 14.71 -23.53
C SER A 85 -11.88 15.64 -22.76
N ASN A 86 -12.46 16.67 -22.15
CA ASN A 86 -11.84 17.53 -21.13
C ASN A 86 -11.49 16.76 -19.82
N SER A 87 -11.49 15.43 -19.86
CA SER A 87 -11.12 14.56 -18.74
C SER A 87 -9.63 14.27 -18.86
N GLY A 88 -8.82 14.82 -17.96
CA GLY A 88 -7.36 14.68 -17.98
C GLY A 88 -6.81 13.26 -17.73
N ARG A 89 -7.62 12.21 -17.87
CA ARG A 89 -7.19 10.81 -17.68
C ARG A 89 -6.53 10.29 -18.96
N CYS A 90 -5.29 9.82 -18.84
CA CYS A 90 -4.58 9.18 -19.94
C CYS A 90 -5.01 7.71 -20.04
N SER A 91 -5.39 7.26 -21.23
CA SER A 91 -5.63 5.85 -21.54
C SER A 91 -4.45 5.30 -22.33
N PHE A 92 -4.07 4.05 -22.07
CA PHE A 92 -2.95 3.39 -22.73
C PHE A 92 -3.40 2.12 -23.45
N VAL A 93 -2.67 1.76 -24.51
CA VAL A 93 -2.84 0.48 -25.22
C VAL A 93 -1.86 -0.53 -24.63
N GLY A 94 -2.36 -1.68 -24.17
CA GLY A 94 -1.53 -2.82 -23.76
C GLY A 94 -0.71 -3.38 -24.94
N HIS A 95 0.29 -4.22 -24.66
CA HIS A 95 1.10 -4.79 -25.73
C HIS A 95 0.46 -6.07 -26.29
N GLU A 96 0.21 -6.10 -27.60
CA GLU A 96 -0.26 -7.30 -28.30
C GLU A 96 0.93 -8.21 -28.64
N ASP A 97 1.49 -8.90 -27.65
CA ASP A 97 2.48 -9.95 -27.91
C ASP A 97 1.77 -11.29 -28.18
N GLY A 98 1.57 -11.63 -29.46
CA GLY A 98 1.27 -13.01 -29.87
C GLY A 98 -0.11 -13.20 -30.48
N GLY A 99 -0.14 -13.33 -31.80
CA GLY A 99 -1.36 -13.44 -32.60
C GLY A 99 -2.23 -14.63 -32.23
N ILE A 100 -3.48 -14.33 -31.88
CA ILE A 100 -4.67 -14.84 -32.56
C ILE A 100 -5.70 -13.71 -32.51
N LEU A 101 -6.22 -13.41 -33.69
CA LEU A 101 -7.15 -12.34 -34.06
C LEU A 101 -8.18 -11.94 -32.99
N SER A 102 -8.22 -10.64 -32.72
CA SER A 102 -9.42 -9.84 -32.43
C SER A 102 -10.27 -10.26 -31.22
N GLN A 103 -10.14 -9.50 -30.13
CA GLN A 103 -11.27 -8.71 -29.63
C GLN A 103 -10.82 -7.71 -28.55
N ALA A 104 -10.98 -6.43 -28.89
CA ALA A 104 -10.80 -5.24 -28.05
C ALA A 104 -9.41 -5.07 -27.40
N ALA A 105 -8.56 -4.27 -28.03
CA ALA A 105 -7.55 -3.49 -27.33
C ALA A 105 -8.29 -2.57 -26.35
N SER A 106 -8.66 -3.10 -25.19
CA SER A 106 -9.31 -2.35 -24.14
C SER A 106 -8.31 -1.30 -23.64
N SER A 107 -8.75 -0.05 -23.59
CA SER A 107 -7.96 1.00 -22.98
C SER A 107 -7.69 0.62 -21.52
N MET A 108 -6.41 0.42 -21.17
CA MET A 108 -6.00 0.22 -19.78
C MET A 108 -5.77 1.58 -19.12
N ASN A 109 -6.06 1.66 -17.82
CA ASN A 109 -5.52 2.76 -17.01
C ASN A 109 -4.01 2.54 -16.79
N VAL A 110 -3.34 3.51 -16.16
CA VAL A 110 -1.87 3.49 -16.05
C VAL A 110 -1.40 2.42 -15.06
N GLU A 111 -2.23 2.12 -14.06
CA GLU A 111 -2.00 1.15 -13.00
C GLU A 111 -2.11 -0.29 -13.53
N ASP A 112 -3.14 -0.57 -14.35
CA ASP A 112 -3.34 -1.84 -15.05
C ASP A 112 -2.18 -2.13 -16.01
N LEU A 113 -1.72 -1.10 -16.74
CA LEU A 113 -0.56 -1.21 -17.61
C LEU A 113 0.72 -1.52 -16.82
N ALA A 114 0.91 -0.86 -15.66
CA ALA A 114 2.04 -1.15 -14.78
C ALA A 114 2.00 -2.61 -14.31
N MET A 115 0.84 -3.09 -13.85
CA MET A 115 0.66 -4.49 -13.46
C MET A 115 1.00 -5.46 -14.60
N GLU A 116 0.57 -5.18 -15.84
CA GLU A 116 0.92 -5.99 -17.01
C GLU A 116 2.44 -6.03 -17.25
N TYR A 117 3.13 -4.91 -17.08
CA TYR A 117 4.58 -4.81 -17.31
C TYR A 117 5.38 -5.58 -16.27
N TYR A 118 5.00 -5.51 -14.99
CA TYR A 118 5.61 -6.34 -13.95
C TYR A 118 5.25 -7.82 -14.12
N ARG A 119 4.03 -8.15 -14.57
CA ARG A 119 3.64 -9.54 -14.84
C ARG A 119 4.45 -10.15 -15.98
N SER A 120 4.62 -9.42 -17.08
CA SER A 120 5.36 -9.86 -18.27
C SER A 120 6.89 -9.80 -18.11
N GLY A 121 7.39 -9.22 -17.01
CA GLY A 121 8.83 -9.07 -16.78
C GLY A 121 9.48 -7.97 -17.60
N ARG A 122 8.67 -7.05 -18.16
CA ARG A 122 9.15 -5.84 -18.84
C ARG A 122 9.65 -4.78 -17.86
N LEU A 123 9.20 -4.84 -16.61
CA LEU A 123 9.73 -4.05 -15.51
C LEU A 123 10.10 -4.98 -14.34
N PRO A 124 11.16 -4.64 -13.58
CA PRO A 124 12.07 -3.51 -13.78
C PRO A 124 13.08 -3.70 -14.94
N ILE A 125 13.42 -2.61 -15.66
CA ILE A 125 14.38 -2.65 -16.81
C ILE A 125 15.84 -2.54 -16.36
N GLN A 126 16.11 -1.87 -15.23
CA GLN A 126 17.46 -1.39 -14.87
C GLN A 126 18.01 -1.95 -13.55
N SER A 127 17.45 -3.04 -13.00
CA SER A 127 18.05 -3.64 -11.81
C SER A 127 19.05 -4.72 -12.20
N ASP A 128 20.33 -4.52 -11.89
CA ASP A 128 21.33 -5.60 -11.75
C ASP A 128 20.90 -6.65 -10.70
N ASP A 129 19.82 -6.36 -9.97
CA ASP A 129 19.16 -7.27 -9.05
C ASP A 129 18.38 -8.34 -9.82
N ALA A 130 19.10 -9.41 -10.19
CA ALA A 130 18.55 -10.61 -10.81
C ALA A 130 17.35 -11.18 -10.02
N ALA A 131 17.27 -10.90 -8.71
CA ALA A 131 16.20 -11.35 -7.83
C ALA A 131 14.85 -10.64 -8.06
N ILE A 132 14.80 -9.52 -8.81
CA ILE A 132 13.57 -8.78 -9.10
C ILE A 132 13.20 -8.86 -10.59
N THR A 133 14.19 -9.09 -11.45
CA THR A 133 13.96 -9.37 -12.87
C THR A 133 13.18 -10.69 -13.07
N GLY A 134 12.53 -10.87 -14.24
CA GLY A 134 11.90 -12.15 -14.61
C GLY A 134 10.36 -12.21 -14.53
N GLY A 135 9.70 -11.12 -14.15
CA GLY A 135 8.23 -11.03 -14.22
C GLY A 135 7.49 -11.93 -13.22
N GLY A 136 6.28 -12.35 -13.59
CA GLY A 136 5.44 -13.24 -12.79
C GLY A 136 4.71 -12.58 -11.62
N PHE A 137 4.81 -11.26 -11.50
CA PHE A 137 4.12 -10.51 -10.45
C PHE A 137 2.60 -10.48 -10.67
N HIS A 138 1.87 -10.72 -9.59
CA HIS A 138 0.44 -10.59 -9.47
C HIS A 138 0.13 -9.62 -8.34
N GLY A 139 -0.98 -8.88 -8.42
CA GLY A 139 -1.27 -7.92 -7.36
C GLY A 139 -2.54 -7.15 -7.60
N TRP A 140 -2.66 -6.07 -6.82
CA TRP A 140 -3.88 -5.28 -6.73
C TRP A 140 -3.54 -3.80 -6.77
N HIS A 141 -4.43 -3.05 -7.42
CA HIS A 141 -4.54 -1.60 -7.27
C HIS A 141 -5.58 -1.33 -6.17
N ASP A 142 -5.13 -1.24 -4.92
CA ASP A 142 -6.00 -1.03 -3.76
C ASP A 142 -5.52 0.09 -2.81
N GLU A 143 -4.51 0.86 -3.22
CA GLU A 143 -3.93 1.98 -2.47
C GLU A 143 -3.61 1.59 -1.01
N GLY A 144 -3.13 0.36 -0.79
CA GLY A 144 -2.80 -0.18 0.52
C GLY A 144 -3.95 -0.81 1.30
N GLY A 145 -5.08 -1.13 0.66
CA GLY A 145 -6.24 -1.76 1.29
C GLY A 145 -5.87 -3.05 2.03
N ARG A 146 -5.13 -3.96 1.38
CA ARG A 146 -4.63 -5.20 2.03
C ARG A 146 -3.67 -4.94 3.18
N VAL A 147 -2.85 -3.89 3.10
CA VAL A 147 -1.95 -3.49 4.19
C VAL A 147 -2.75 -3.00 5.40
N ARG A 148 -3.81 -2.22 5.17
CA ARG A 148 -4.74 -1.79 6.24
C ARG A 148 -5.51 -2.97 6.84
N ALA A 149 -5.90 -3.95 6.03
CA ALA A 149 -6.50 -5.19 6.53
C ALA A 149 -5.53 -5.95 7.46
N LEU A 150 -4.27 -6.11 7.05
CA LEU A 150 -3.22 -6.71 7.90
C LEU A 150 -3.00 -5.91 9.19
N PHE A 151 -2.96 -4.58 9.11
CA PHE A 151 -2.86 -3.71 10.28
C PHE A 151 -4.01 -3.97 11.26
N ARG A 152 -5.26 -3.96 10.77
CA ARG A 152 -6.44 -4.23 11.60
C ARG A 152 -6.36 -5.60 12.25
N ILE A 153 -6.07 -6.66 11.48
CA ILE A 153 -6.01 -8.04 11.98
C ILE A 153 -4.94 -8.18 13.05
N LEU A 154 -3.69 -7.84 12.72
CA LEU A 154 -2.52 -8.10 13.57
C LEU A 154 -2.44 -7.21 14.81
N CYS A 155 -3.02 -6.00 14.73
CA CYS A 155 -2.97 -5.01 15.81
C CYS A 155 -4.24 -4.98 16.66
N SER A 156 -5.31 -5.66 16.23
CA SER A 156 -6.65 -5.67 16.86
C SER A 156 -6.56 -5.87 18.37
N LYS A 157 -6.03 -7.00 18.82
CA LYS A 157 -5.92 -7.37 20.23
C LYS A 157 -4.88 -6.53 20.98
N ASN A 158 -3.65 -6.51 20.48
CA ASN A 158 -2.49 -6.05 21.28
C ASN A 158 -2.40 -4.53 21.42
N VAL A 159 -2.92 -3.77 20.46
CA VAL A 159 -2.72 -2.30 20.41
C VAL A 159 -4.04 -1.56 20.27
N LEU A 160 -4.92 -2.00 19.36
CA LEU A 160 -6.21 -1.34 19.13
C LEU A 160 -7.22 -1.61 20.25
N GLY A 161 -6.96 -2.60 21.11
CA GLY A 161 -7.82 -2.96 22.23
C GLY A 161 -9.13 -3.62 21.81
N MET A 162 -9.17 -4.19 20.61
CA MET A 162 -10.29 -4.99 20.11
C MET A 162 -10.16 -6.42 20.66
N ASN A 163 -10.52 -6.59 21.92
CA ASN A 163 -10.35 -7.86 22.62
C ASN A 163 -11.52 -8.81 22.32
N TRP A 164 -11.39 -9.57 21.24
CA TRP A 164 -12.32 -10.62 20.84
C TRP A 164 -12.20 -11.88 21.72
N GLY A 165 -12.31 -11.79 23.04
CA GLY A 165 -12.33 -13.00 23.89
C GLY A 165 -11.76 -12.89 25.29
N GLU A 166 -11.29 -11.72 25.72
CA GLU A 166 -10.98 -11.52 27.15
C GLU A 166 -12.24 -11.01 27.85
N SER A 167 -12.68 -11.78 28.84
CA SER A 167 -13.88 -11.48 29.64
C SER A 167 -13.78 -10.07 30.20
N PHE A 168 -14.87 -9.30 30.12
CA PHE A 168 -15.01 -7.92 30.62
C PHE A 168 -14.46 -7.72 32.04
N VAL A 169 -14.43 -8.81 32.83
CA VAL A 169 -13.90 -8.87 34.20
C VAL A 169 -12.40 -8.54 34.31
N MET A 170 -11.57 -8.83 33.29
CA MET A 170 -10.15 -8.43 33.29
C MET A 170 -9.90 -7.01 32.75
N MET A 171 -10.91 -6.33 32.22
CA MET A 171 -10.78 -4.95 31.71
C MET A 171 -10.65 -3.91 32.83
N SER A 172 -11.03 -4.26 34.06
CA SER A 172 -11.09 -3.35 35.22
C SER A 172 -9.74 -2.81 35.68
N SER A 173 -8.61 -3.40 35.26
CA SER A 173 -7.26 -2.94 35.65
C SER A 173 -6.63 -1.92 34.71
N ASN A 174 -7.14 -1.74 33.48
CA ASN A 174 -6.63 -0.78 32.51
C ASN A 174 -7.65 0.34 32.27
N PHE A 175 -7.59 1.36 33.13
CA PHE A 175 -8.42 2.57 33.08
C PHE A 175 -8.47 3.21 31.67
N ASP A 176 -7.41 3.05 30.88
CA ASP A 176 -7.28 3.60 29.53
C ASP A 176 -8.30 3.01 28.53
N HIS A 177 -8.70 1.75 28.68
CA HIS A 177 -9.61 1.08 27.73
C HIS A 177 -11.02 1.71 27.76
N TYR A 178 -11.51 2.05 28.96
CA TYR A 178 -12.81 2.70 29.17
C TYR A 178 -12.89 4.12 28.61
N THR A 179 -11.76 4.74 28.25
CA THR A 179 -11.74 6.10 27.70
C THR A 179 -11.76 6.16 26.17
N VAL A 180 -11.60 5.02 25.49
CA VAL A 180 -11.42 4.98 24.01
C VAL A 180 -12.43 4.09 23.30
N HIS A 181 -12.94 3.06 23.97
CA HIS A 181 -14.04 2.22 23.48
C HIS A 181 -15.28 2.49 24.35
N LEU A 182 -16.12 3.39 23.86
CA LEU A 182 -17.33 3.89 24.52
C LEU A 182 -18.59 3.06 24.21
N SER A 183 -18.58 2.27 23.12
CA SER A 183 -19.72 1.46 22.69
C SER A 183 -19.30 0.19 21.94
N PRO A 184 -20.14 -0.86 21.92
CA PRO A 184 -19.87 -2.10 21.17
C PRO A 184 -19.94 -1.94 19.64
N TYR A 185 -20.33 -0.77 19.14
CA TYR A 185 -20.45 -0.48 17.70
C TYR A 185 -19.21 0.19 17.11
N GLN A 186 -18.14 0.35 17.90
CA GLN A 186 -16.89 0.95 17.43
C GLN A 186 -16.00 -0.09 16.76
N GLY A 187 -15.58 0.22 15.53
CA GLY A 187 -14.57 -0.55 14.79
C GLY A 187 -13.13 -0.21 15.17
N ALA A 188 -12.90 0.90 15.87
CA ALA A 188 -11.57 1.36 16.25
C ALA A 188 -11.64 2.20 17.53
N PRO A 189 -10.53 2.31 18.28
CA PRO A 189 -10.48 3.20 19.45
C PRO A 189 -10.66 4.65 19.01
N PHE A 190 -11.41 5.42 19.80
CA PHE A 190 -11.79 6.80 19.46
C PHE A 190 -10.60 7.74 19.26
N ASP A 191 -9.46 7.43 19.88
CA ASP A 191 -8.25 8.24 19.78
C ASP A 191 -7.36 7.88 18.58
N LEU A 192 -7.67 6.86 17.76
CA LEU A 192 -6.84 6.41 16.62
C LEU A 192 -6.43 7.55 15.68
N HIS A 193 -7.33 8.51 15.45
CA HIS A 193 -7.10 9.66 14.56
C HIS A 193 -6.47 10.88 15.24
N VAL A 194 -6.17 10.78 16.53
CA VAL A 194 -5.46 11.83 17.27
C VAL A 194 -3.98 11.68 16.98
N GLY A 195 -3.54 12.36 15.92
CA GLY A 195 -2.15 12.39 15.45
C GLY A 195 -1.17 12.87 16.53
N HIS A 196 0.09 12.52 16.34
CA HIS A 196 1.15 12.85 17.29
C HIS A 196 1.51 14.35 17.24
N GLY A 197 1.08 15.11 18.25
CA GLY A 197 1.42 16.53 18.38
C GLY A 197 1.40 17.02 19.82
N LYS A 198 2.18 18.06 20.13
CA LYS A 198 2.26 18.65 21.48
C LYS A 198 1.18 19.70 21.77
N GLN A 199 0.37 20.08 20.77
CA GLN A 199 -0.49 21.26 20.83
C GLN A 199 -1.91 21.01 21.35
N THR A 200 -2.31 19.76 21.58
CA THR A 200 -3.64 19.46 22.12
C THR A 200 -3.54 19.06 23.59
N ASN A 201 -4.56 19.38 24.38
CA ASN A 201 -4.71 18.87 25.76
C ASN A 201 -4.95 17.34 25.80
N ALA A 202 -5.05 16.69 24.63
CA ALA A 202 -5.33 15.27 24.50
C ALA A 202 -4.06 14.50 24.12
N THR A 203 -3.72 13.49 24.90
CA THR A 203 -2.62 12.57 24.58
C THR A 203 -2.92 11.82 23.29
N SER A 204 -2.02 11.90 22.30
CA SER A 204 -2.13 11.17 21.02
C SER A 204 -2.22 9.66 21.20
N PHE A 205 -2.80 8.98 20.20
CA PHE A 205 -2.87 7.51 20.18
C PHE A 205 -1.50 6.87 20.41
N TYR A 206 -0.51 7.35 19.64
CA TYR A 206 0.87 6.86 19.70
C TYR A 206 1.47 7.04 21.09
N SER A 207 1.40 8.26 21.64
CA SER A 207 1.99 8.56 22.95
C SER A 207 1.38 7.74 24.07
N ARG A 208 0.07 7.48 24.01
CA ARG A 208 -0.66 6.70 25.02
C ARG A 208 -0.24 5.24 25.04
N ARG A 209 0.04 4.65 23.87
CA ARG A 209 0.32 3.21 23.71
C ARG A 209 1.75 2.92 23.29
N LYS A 210 2.68 3.86 23.46
CA LYS A 210 4.02 3.77 22.89
C LYS A 210 4.74 2.49 23.31
N LYS A 211 4.64 2.13 24.59
CA LYS A 211 5.31 0.94 25.15
C LYS A 211 4.75 -0.35 24.55
N GLU A 212 3.43 -0.44 24.41
CA GLU A 212 2.71 -1.58 23.82
C GLU A 212 3.03 -1.71 22.34
N ILE A 213 3.02 -0.58 21.62
CA ILE A 213 3.41 -0.48 20.21
C ILE A 213 4.85 -0.96 20.05
N ASP A 214 5.82 -0.39 20.78
CA ASP A 214 7.23 -0.74 20.66
C ASP A 214 7.48 -2.22 20.97
N LYS A 215 6.82 -2.76 22.00
CA LYS A 215 6.88 -4.19 22.33
C LYS A 215 6.32 -5.06 21.20
N PHE A 216 5.16 -4.70 20.66
CA PHE A 216 4.51 -5.43 19.58
C PHE A 216 5.35 -5.41 18.29
N LEU A 217 5.82 -4.22 17.89
CA LEU A 217 6.64 -4.04 16.69
C LEU A 217 7.99 -4.76 16.82
N SER A 218 8.63 -4.70 18.00
CA SER A 218 9.88 -5.43 18.24
C SER A 218 9.67 -6.95 18.13
N ARG A 219 8.56 -7.47 18.65
CA ARG A 219 8.21 -8.89 18.48
C ARG A 219 8.00 -9.22 17.00
N LEU A 220 7.22 -8.40 16.29
CA LEU A 220 6.90 -8.62 14.88
C LEU A 220 8.16 -8.67 14.01
N GLN A 221 9.13 -7.79 14.26
CA GLN A 221 10.42 -7.76 13.55
C GLN A 221 11.24 -9.05 13.67
N MET A 222 11.06 -9.80 14.76
CA MET A 222 11.82 -11.02 15.02
C MET A 222 11.17 -12.29 14.45
N LEU A 223 9.94 -12.19 13.93
CA LEU A 223 9.24 -13.33 13.37
C LEU A 223 9.78 -13.69 11.98
N THR A 224 9.92 -14.99 11.74
CA THR A 224 10.16 -15.54 10.41
C THR A 224 8.95 -15.36 9.49
N CYS A 225 9.13 -15.50 8.18
CA CYS A 225 8.03 -15.38 7.21
C CYS A 225 6.85 -16.33 7.53
N GLN A 226 7.15 -17.57 7.95
CA GLN A 226 6.10 -18.53 8.34
C GLN A 226 5.40 -18.10 9.62
N GLU A 227 6.13 -17.65 10.64
CA GLU A 227 5.53 -17.20 11.90
C GLU A 227 4.65 -15.95 11.70
N VAL A 228 4.99 -15.07 10.76
CA VAL A 228 4.14 -13.92 10.41
C VAL A 228 2.84 -14.37 9.72
N ALA A 229 2.92 -15.33 8.78
CA ALA A 229 1.72 -15.93 8.17
C ALA A 229 0.83 -16.62 9.22
N ASP A 230 1.45 -17.39 10.12
CA ASP A 230 0.76 -18.08 11.20
C ASP A 230 0.07 -17.10 12.15
N LEU A 231 0.70 -15.96 12.43
CA LEU A 231 0.10 -14.91 13.25
C LEU A 231 -1.18 -14.34 12.63
N VAL A 232 -1.20 -14.09 11.32
CA VAL A 232 -2.43 -13.66 10.61
C VAL A 232 -3.54 -14.70 10.79
N TYR A 233 -3.21 -15.97 10.55
CA TYR A 233 -4.14 -17.08 10.69
C TYR A 233 -4.71 -17.18 12.11
N ASP A 234 -3.85 -17.10 13.12
CA ASP A 234 -4.24 -17.27 14.52
C ASP A 234 -5.08 -16.10 15.04
N GLU A 235 -4.83 -14.87 14.60
CA GLU A 235 -5.66 -13.71 14.94
C GLU A 235 -7.06 -13.82 14.29
N VAL A 236 -7.15 -14.20 13.01
CA VAL A 236 -8.46 -14.39 12.33
C VAL A 236 -9.23 -15.57 12.94
N LYS A 237 -8.57 -16.67 13.25
CA LYS A 237 -9.18 -17.82 13.93
C LYS A 237 -9.69 -17.44 15.33
N THR A 238 -8.93 -16.63 16.07
CA THR A 238 -9.35 -16.13 17.38
C THR A 238 -10.62 -15.27 17.25
N HIS A 239 -10.64 -14.36 16.27
CA HIS A 239 -11.80 -13.53 15.98
C HIS A 239 -13.03 -14.36 15.56
N LEU A 240 -12.84 -15.38 14.73
CA LEU A 240 -13.90 -16.32 14.35
C LEU A 240 -14.50 -17.04 15.56
N ASN A 241 -13.67 -17.61 16.42
CA ASN A 241 -14.14 -18.31 17.62
C ASN A 241 -14.98 -17.39 18.51
N TRP A 242 -14.56 -16.13 18.67
CA TRP A 242 -15.32 -15.15 19.43
C TRP A 242 -16.66 -14.81 18.78
N SER A 243 -16.65 -14.58 17.47
CA SER A 243 -17.86 -14.25 16.71
C SER A 243 -18.90 -15.37 16.78
N LEU A 244 -18.46 -16.63 16.69
CA LEU A 244 -19.31 -17.81 16.86
C LEU A 244 -19.90 -17.89 18.28
N GLN A 245 -19.10 -17.65 19.32
CA GLN A 245 -19.57 -17.67 20.71
C GLN A 245 -20.61 -16.59 21.02
N HIS A 246 -20.51 -15.44 20.38
CA HIS A 246 -21.39 -14.29 20.61
C HIS A 246 -22.48 -14.15 19.54
N THR A 247 -22.55 -15.08 18.58
CA THR A 247 -23.50 -15.05 17.46
C THR A 247 -23.47 -13.73 16.67
N THR A 248 -22.29 -13.10 16.60
CA THR A 248 -22.14 -11.81 15.93
C THR A 248 -22.04 -11.99 14.42
N ASN A 249 -22.64 -11.06 13.69
CA ASN A 249 -22.51 -11.01 12.25
C ASN A 249 -21.52 -9.90 11.91
N ASP A 250 -20.29 -10.30 11.60
CA ASP A 250 -19.23 -9.38 11.20
C ASP A 250 -18.88 -9.58 9.71
N PRO A 251 -19.40 -8.71 8.82
CA PRO A 251 -19.07 -8.74 7.40
C PRO A 251 -17.57 -8.60 7.11
N GLN A 252 -16.82 -7.95 8.01
CA GLN A 252 -15.39 -7.77 7.84
C GLN A 252 -14.63 -9.07 8.11
N LEU A 253 -14.99 -9.80 9.16
CA LEU A 253 -14.46 -11.14 9.41
C LEU A 253 -14.76 -12.09 8.25
N ILE A 254 -15.96 -12.01 7.65
CA ILE A 254 -16.29 -12.81 6.46
C ILE A 254 -15.33 -12.49 5.31
N ARG A 255 -15.05 -11.21 5.06
CA ARG A 255 -14.05 -10.80 4.05
C ARG A 255 -12.68 -11.39 4.39
N ASP A 256 -12.23 -11.27 5.62
CA ASP A 256 -10.93 -11.80 6.06
C ASP A 256 -10.81 -13.31 5.84
N LEU A 257 -11.87 -14.07 6.12
CA LEU A 257 -11.91 -15.51 5.90
C LEU A 257 -11.81 -15.88 4.42
N LEU A 258 -12.40 -15.08 3.52
CA LEU A 258 -12.37 -15.32 2.08
C LEU A 258 -10.99 -15.10 1.45
N GLN A 259 -10.13 -14.31 2.10
CA GLN A 259 -8.79 -13.94 1.62
C GLN A 259 -7.68 -14.33 2.61
N LEU A 260 -7.95 -15.25 3.55
CA LEU A 260 -7.05 -15.50 4.68
C LEU A 260 -5.69 -16.01 4.24
N ARG A 261 -5.63 -16.92 3.26
CA ARG A 261 -4.37 -17.45 2.72
C ARG A 261 -3.63 -16.36 1.94
N THR A 262 -4.36 -15.54 1.18
CA THR A 262 -3.79 -14.39 0.46
C THR A 262 -3.17 -13.38 1.43
N LEU A 263 -3.87 -12.98 2.49
CA LEU A 263 -3.34 -12.09 3.52
C LEU A 263 -2.15 -12.70 4.25
N SER A 264 -2.20 -14.00 4.56
CA SER A 264 -1.07 -14.72 5.17
C SER A 264 0.16 -14.73 4.27
N ALA A 265 -0.02 -14.96 2.96
CA ALA A 265 1.05 -14.91 1.96
C ALA A 265 1.66 -13.51 1.86
N LEU A 266 0.84 -12.46 1.81
CA LEU A 266 1.33 -11.08 1.77
C LEU A 266 2.08 -10.69 3.04
N ALA A 267 1.59 -11.10 4.20
CA ALA A 267 2.27 -10.84 5.45
C ALA A 267 3.63 -11.54 5.51
N ALA A 268 3.72 -12.80 5.03
CA ALA A 268 4.98 -13.51 4.90
C ALA A 268 5.95 -12.85 3.90
N GLY A 269 5.45 -12.37 2.75
CA GLY A 269 6.26 -11.75 1.71
C GLY A 269 6.74 -10.33 2.04
N LEU A 270 5.93 -9.54 2.75
CA LEU A 270 6.37 -8.27 3.34
C LEU A 270 7.34 -8.51 4.52
N GLY A 271 7.09 -9.57 5.29
CA GLY A 271 7.89 -9.95 6.45
C GLY A 271 7.70 -9.03 7.65
N GLY A 272 8.20 -9.48 8.79
CA GLY A 272 8.01 -8.81 10.08
C GLY A 272 8.62 -7.40 10.14
N MET A 273 9.78 -7.20 9.54
CA MET A 273 10.48 -5.91 9.53
C MET A 273 9.76 -4.83 8.74
N GLN A 274 9.31 -5.14 7.52
CA GLN A 274 8.60 -4.19 6.68
C GLN A 274 7.23 -3.87 7.28
N LEU A 275 6.48 -4.88 7.71
CA LEU A 275 5.19 -4.68 8.40
C LEU A 275 5.34 -3.81 9.65
N ALA A 276 6.38 -4.05 10.47
CA ALA A 276 6.60 -3.24 11.66
C ALA A 276 6.89 -1.76 11.32
N SER A 277 7.53 -1.50 10.18
CA SER A 277 7.83 -0.13 9.73
C SER A 277 6.57 0.57 9.23
N ILE A 278 5.75 -0.14 8.45
CA ILE A 278 4.43 0.34 8.01
C ILE A 278 3.54 0.63 9.22
N PHE A 279 3.40 -0.33 10.14
CA PHE A 279 2.52 -0.20 11.29
C PHE A 279 2.98 0.89 12.24
N ARG A 280 4.28 1.15 12.37
CA ARG A 280 4.78 2.30 13.13
C ARG A 280 4.24 3.62 12.58
N CYS A 281 4.18 3.79 11.25
CA CYS A 281 3.63 4.99 10.62
C CYS A 281 2.13 5.12 10.90
N LEU A 282 1.38 4.03 10.73
CA LEU A 282 -0.06 3.98 11.01
C LEU A 282 -0.36 4.24 12.50
N PHE A 283 0.48 3.78 13.42
CA PHE A 283 0.31 4.08 14.84
C PHE A 283 0.72 5.52 15.19
N PHE A 284 1.72 6.08 14.51
CA PHE A 284 2.23 7.42 14.79
C PHE A 284 1.21 8.50 14.45
N ASP A 285 0.65 8.43 13.24
CA ASP A 285 -0.44 9.31 12.81
C ASP A 285 -1.28 8.60 11.76
N TYR A 286 -2.28 7.85 12.22
CA TYR A 286 -3.16 7.10 11.34
C TYR A 286 -3.89 8.02 10.35
N ARG A 287 -4.26 9.24 10.77
CA ARG A 287 -4.98 10.19 9.91
C ARG A 287 -4.12 10.65 8.73
N TYR A 288 -2.84 10.91 8.95
CA TYR A 288 -1.91 11.28 7.89
C TYR A 288 -1.50 10.06 7.05
N TYR A 289 -1.04 8.98 7.68
CA TYR A 289 -0.43 7.82 7.01
C TYR A 289 -1.44 6.80 6.46
N SER A 290 -2.72 6.87 6.80
CA SER A 290 -3.74 6.00 6.17
C SER A 290 -3.88 6.21 4.66
N GLY A 291 -3.53 7.40 4.17
CA GLY A 291 -3.40 7.69 2.74
C GLY A 291 -1.95 7.75 2.25
N GLY A 292 -1.77 7.79 0.93
CA GLY A 292 -0.47 7.93 0.26
C GLY A 292 0.38 6.65 0.24
N LEU A 293 -0.18 5.50 0.66
CA LEU A 293 0.41 4.21 0.37
C LEU A 293 0.49 4.00 -1.16
N PRO A 294 1.52 3.29 -1.66
CA PRO A 294 1.66 3.06 -3.10
C PRO A 294 0.41 2.45 -3.75
N ASP A 295 0.13 2.87 -4.98
CA ASP A 295 -1.04 2.41 -5.74
C ASP A 295 -1.15 0.89 -5.81
N LEU A 296 -0.03 0.21 -6.06
CA LEU A 296 0.05 -1.23 -6.28
C LEU A 296 0.76 -1.95 -5.15
N LEU A 297 0.18 -3.07 -4.73
CA LEU A 297 0.87 -4.14 -3.99
C LEU A 297 0.96 -5.36 -4.89
N LEU A 298 2.17 -5.69 -5.34
CA LEU A 298 2.43 -6.85 -6.18
C LEU A 298 3.26 -7.87 -5.41
N PHE A 299 3.06 -9.14 -5.73
CA PHE A 299 3.88 -10.22 -5.22
C PHE A 299 4.01 -11.34 -6.24
N ARG A 300 5.01 -12.19 -6.03
CA ARG A 300 5.16 -13.48 -6.71
C ARG A 300 5.67 -14.51 -5.71
N ALA A 301 5.46 -15.77 -6.03
CA ALA A 301 6.00 -16.89 -5.26
C ALA A 301 6.96 -17.68 -6.15
N VAL A 302 8.13 -17.99 -5.60
CA VAL A 302 9.20 -18.74 -6.28
C VAL A 302 9.68 -19.88 -5.40
N TYR A 303 10.16 -20.95 -6.02
CA TYR A 303 10.85 -22.00 -5.27
C TYR A 303 12.27 -21.58 -4.93
N GLU A 304 12.64 -21.69 -3.64
CA GLU A 304 13.92 -21.21 -3.13
C GLU A 304 15.14 -22.01 -3.64
N ASP A 305 14.92 -23.26 -4.05
CA ASP A 305 15.93 -24.15 -4.61
C ASP A 305 16.16 -23.96 -6.13
N SER A 306 15.36 -23.13 -6.80
CA SER A 306 15.42 -22.95 -8.25
C SER A 306 16.48 -21.92 -8.64
N THR A 307 17.36 -22.31 -9.56
CA THR A 307 18.36 -21.40 -10.15
C THR A 307 17.78 -20.48 -11.23
N ASN A 308 16.60 -20.80 -11.78
CA ASN A 308 16.01 -20.13 -12.95
C ASN A 308 14.69 -19.39 -12.64
N LEU A 309 14.49 -18.93 -11.39
CA LEU A 309 13.26 -18.24 -10.96
C LEU A 309 11.98 -19.01 -11.34
N GLU A 310 11.90 -20.27 -10.93
CA GLU A 310 10.70 -21.07 -11.14
C GLU A 310 9.54 -20.56 -10.26
N LEU A 311 8.47 -20.13 -10.91
CA LEU A 311 7.27 -19.58 -10.28
C LEU A 311 6.39 -20.70 -9.70
N VAL A 312 5.80 -20.43 -8.54
CA VAL A 312 4.77 -21.28 -7.93
C VAL A 312 3.40 -20.92 -8.54
N GLU A 313 2.62 -21.93 -8.90
CA GLU A 313 1.24 -21.74 -9.38
C GLU A 313 0.35 -21.29 -8.21
N LEU A 314 0.06 -19.99 -8.15
CA LEU A 314 -0.68 -19.37 -7.04
C LEU A 314 -2.10 -19.93 -6.89
N SER A 315 -2.72 -20.34 -8.00
CA SER A 315 -4.07 -20.91 -8.00
C SER A 315 -4.15 -22.25 -7.26
N GLU A 316 -3.09 -23.05 -7.32
CA GLU A 316 -2.95 -24.31 -6.59
C GLU A 316 -2.50 -24.06 -5.14
N TRP A 317 -1.47 -23.23 -4.96
CA TRP A 317 -0.85 -23.06 -3.65
C TRP A 317 -1.67 -22.19 -2.69
N ILE A 318 -2.11 -21.01 -3.12
CA ILE A 318 -2.92 -20.10 -2.28
C ILE A 318 -4.40 -20.41 -2.46
N GLY A 319 -4.84 -20.60 -3.70
CA GLY A 319 -6.25 -20.67 -4.04
C GLY A 319 -6.92 -19.30 -4.02
N GLU A 320 -8.14 -19.22 -3.50
CA GLU A 320 -8.87 -17.94 -3.32
C GLU A 320 -8.98 -17.12 -4.61
N GLU A 321 -8.51 -15.87 -4.59
CA GLU A 321 -8.56 -14.93 -5.70
C GLU A 321 -7.71 -15.36 -6.90
N PHE A 322 -6.85 -16.38 -6.77
CA PHE A 322 -6.02 -16.87 -7.88
C PHE A 322 -6.68 -18.02 -8.67
N SER A 323 -7.72 -18.66 -8.14
CA SER A 323 -8.43 -19.74 -8.82
C SER A 323 -9.48 -19.18 -9.78
N LYS A 324 -9.42 -19.54 -11.07
CA LYS A 324 -10.41 -19.11 -12.09
C LYS A 324 -11.84 -19.47 -11.69
N ASP A 325 -12.04 -20.67 -11.14
CA ASP A 325 -13.37 -21.14 -10.72
C ASP A 325 -13.90 -20.30 -9.56
N ARG A 326 -13.04 -19.95 -8.61
CA ARG A 326 -13.40 -19.04 -7.53
C ARG A 326 -13.60 -17.63 -8.01
N GLN A 327 -12.78 -17.10 -8.92
CA GLN A 327 -12.99 -15.79 -9.51
C GLN A 327 -14.32 -15.72 -10.25
N ALA A 328 -14.69 -16.74 -11.01
CA ALA A 328 -15.98 -16.81 -11.69
C ALA A 328 -17.15 -16.87 -10.70
N ALA A 329 -17.07 -17.76 -9.69
CA ALA A 329 -18.08 -17.86 -8.64
C ALA A 329 -18.17 -16.57 -7.81
N MET A 330 -17.04 -15.92 -7.54
CA MET A 330 -16.96 -14.67 -6.79
C MET A 330 -17.46 -13.51 -7.64
N ALA A 331 -17.16 -13.43 -8.94
CA ALA A 331 -17.67 -12.43 -9.85
C ALA A 331 -19.20 -12.54 -10.03
N GLU A 332 -19.72 -13.77 -10.13
CA GLU A 332 -21.16 -14.05 -10.13
C GLU A 332 -21.82 -13.57 -8.83
N LYS A 333 -21.13 -13.76 -7.69
CA LYS A 333 -21.58 -13.31 -6.36
C LYS A 333 -21.39 -11.79 -6.10
N ILE A 334 -20.34 -11.17 -6.66
CA ILE A 334 -19.90 -9.78 -6.44
C ILE A 334 -20.58 -8.80 -7.39
N GLY A 335 -21.19 -9.27 -8.49
CA GLY A 335 -22.04 -8.45 -9.38
C GLY A 335 -23.13 -7.62 -8.67
N ALA A 336 -23.35 -7.84 -7.37
CA ALA A 336 -24.30 -7.13 -6.53
C ALA A 336 -23.71 -6.31 -5.35
N SER A 337 -22.39 -6.21 -5.16
CA SER A 337 -21.80 -5.53 -3.99
C SER A 337 -20.49 -4.78 -4.31
N PHE A 338 -20.54 -3.79 -5.20
CA PHE A 338 -19.52 -2.75 -5.31
C PHE A 338 -19.60 -1.81 -4.09
N LEU A 339 -19.02 -2.28 -2.98
CA LEU A 339 -18.52 -1.47 -1.87
C LEU A 339 -17.11 -1.97 -1.53
N LEU A 340 -16.26 -2.02 -2.57
CA LEU A 340 -14.82 -1.82 -2.44
C LEU A 340 -14.65 -0.42 -1.83
N ASP A 341 -13.84 -0.29 -0.77
CA ASP A 341 -13.59 0.91 0.09
C ASP A 341 -14.33 1.01 1.45
N ARG A 342 -14.74 -0.09 2.09
CA ARG A 342 -15.28 -0.02 3.48
C ARG A 342 -14.26 -0.22 4.61
N ASP A 343 -13.06 -0.72 4.34
CA ASP A 343 -12.02 -0.79 5.40
C ASP A 343 -11.64 0.62 5.86
N ASP A 344 -11.66 1.56 4.92
CA ASP A 344 -11.55 2.98 5.19
C ASP A 344 -12.73 3.50 6.01
N GLU A 345 -13.98 3.08 5.74
CA GLU A 345 -15.15 3.45 6.56
C GLU A 345 -15.06 2.90 7.99
N PHE A 346 -14.59 1.66 8.16
CA PHE A 346 -14.41 1.03 9.47
C PHE A 346 -13.38 1.76 10.33
N LEU A 347 -12.27 2.17 9.72
CA LEU A 347 -11.25 2.96 10.39
C LEU A 347 -11.53 4.46 10.30
N GLY A 348 -12.70 4.92 9.84
CA GLY A 348 -13.09 6.34 9.80
C GLY A 348 -12.39 7.21 8.75
N CYS A 349 -11.69 6.61 7.80
CA CYS A 349 -10.97 7.22 6.67
C CYS A 349 -11.86 7.42 5.44
N SER A 350 -13.06 7.98 5.57
CA SER A 350 -13.82 8.36 4.37
C SER A 350 -12.99 9.38 3.56
N LYS A 351 -12.43 8.98 2.41
CA LYS A 351 -11.57 9.79 1.51
C LYS A 351 -12.22 11.08 0.97
N SER A 352 -13.41 11.44 1.43
CA SER A 352 -14.24 12.54 0.96
C SER A 352 -13.70 13.95 1.25
N GLY A 353 -12.55 14.10 1.91
CA GLY A 353 -12.07 15.39 2.42
C GLY A 353 -11.17 16.22 1.50
N ASP A 354 -10.23 15.59 0.77
CA ASP A 354 -9.10 16.31 0.18
C ASP A 354 -9.06 16.32 -1.36
N SER A 355 -9.95 15.58 -2.03
CA SER A 355 -10.13 15.70 -3.48
C SER A 355 -10.98 16.93 -3.78
N ALA A 356 -10.32 18.07 -3.93
CA ALA A 356 -10.91 19.31 -4.39
C ALA A 356 -11.68 19.09 -5.71
N GLY A 357 -13.01 19.03 -5.62
CA GLY A 357 -13.91 19.51 -6.68
C GLY A 357 -14.02 18.69 -7.98
N GLN A 358 -14.07 17.36 -7.93
CA GLN A 358 -14.65 16.60 -9.05
C GLN A 358 -15.76 15.67 -8.57
N GLY A 359 -17.01 16.10 -8.84
CA GLY A 359 -18.20 15.30 -8.57
C GLY A 359 -18.13 13.99 -9.35
N ILE A 360 -18.13 12.88 -8.62
CA ILE A 360 -18.27 11.54 -9.18
C ILE A 360 -19.68 11.44 -9.75
N GLN A 361 -19.84 11.72 -11.04
CA GLN A 361 -20.99 11.26 -11.81
C GLN A 361 -20.85 9.74 -11.95
N SER A 362 -21.37 9.02 -10.97
CA SER A 362 -21.64 7.59 -11.09
C SER A 362 -22.58 7.38 -12.27
N THR A 363 -22.02 6.92 -13.38
CA THR A 363 -22.79 6.38 -14.50
C THR A 363 -23.58 5.18 -13.99
N ARG A 364 -24.89 5.39 -13.80
CA ARG A 364 -25.89 4.33 -13.62
C ARG A 364 -25.87 3.41 -14.85
N GLN A 365 -25.00 2.42 -14.88
CA GLN A 365 -25.19 1.26 -15.74
C GLN A 365 -26.11 0.25 -15.06
N GLY A 366 -27.00 -0.33 -15.86
CA GLY A 366 -28.23 -1.00 -15.44
C GLY A 366 -28.03 -2.12 -14.42
N ARG A 367 -28.81 -2.05 -13.34
CA ARG A 367 -28.99 -3.14 -12.38
C ARG A 367 -29.79 -4.26 -13.04
N GLY A 368 -29.11 -5.35 -13.41
CA GLY A 368 -29.75 -6.66 -13.50
C GLY A 368 -30.04 -7.20 -12.10
N ASN A 369 -31.12 -7.96 -11.95
CA ASN A 369 -31.47 -8.69 -10.73
C ASN A 369 -30.48 -9.86 -10.50
N SER A 370 -29.23 -9.59 -10.11
CA SER A 370 -28.36 -10.65 -9.59
C SER A 370 -28.59 -10.82 -8.09
N GLU A 371 -28.71 -12.06 -7.65
CA GLU A 371 -28.82 -12.42 -6.24
C GLU A 371 -27.63 -11.83 -5.48
N LYS A 372 -27.92 -10.99 -4.48
CA LYS A 372 -26.89 -10.44 -3.62
C LYS A 372 -26.24 -11.56 -2.84
N LEU A 373 -24.91 -11.62 -2.82
CA LEU A 373 -24.21 -12.36 -1.78
C LEU A 373 -24.71 -11.80 -0.43
N ASP A 374 -25.49 -12.59 0.29
CA ASP A 374 -25.99 -12.19 1.58
C ASP A 374 -24.83 -12.27 2.59
N LEU A 375 -24.05 -11.19 2.68
CA LEU A 375 -23.07 -10.98 3.75
C LEU A 375 -23.71 -10.98 5.15
N ARG A 376 -25.03 -11.25 5.26
CA ARG A 376 -25.70 -11.55 6.52
C ARG A 376 -25.54 -13.00 6.96
N MET A 377 -24.97 -13.89 6.15
CA MET A 377 -24.68 -15.25 6.62
C MET A 377 -23.69 -15.16 7.79
N PRO A 378 -24.01 -15.71 8.97
CA PRO A 378 -23.09 -15.69 10.09
C PRO A 378 -21.82 -16.47 9.70
N PRO A 379 -20.64 -16.04 10.17
CA PRO A 379 -19.42 -16.79 9.95
C PRO A 379 -19.59 -18.21 10.49
N SER A 380 -19.03 -19.21 9.78
CA SER A 380 -19.07 -20.62 10.20
C SER A 380 -17.66 -21.20 10.28
N GLN A 381 -17.50 -22.27 11.06
CA GLN A 381 -16.22 -22.95 11.19
C GLN A 381 -15.71 -23.50 9.85
N ASP A 382 -16.62 -23.88 8.96
CA ASP A 382 -16.31 -24.42 7.64
C ASP A 382 -15.72 -23.37 6.68
N MET A 383 -15.84 -22.08 7.01
CA MET A 383 -15.26 -20.99 6.23
C MET A 383 -13.78 -20.76 6.55
N LEU A 384 -13.24 -21.33 7.63
CA LEU A 384 -11.83 -21.17 7.98
C LEU A 384 -10.98 -22.04 7.05
N PRO A 385 -10.22 -21.45 6.09
CA PRO A 385 -9.38 -22.25 5.22
C PRO A 385 -8.23 -22.89 5.99
N GLU A 386 -7.55 -23.86 5.39
CA GLU A 386 -6.33 -24.40 5.99
C GLU A 386 -5.24 -23.32 6.08
N ARG A 387 -4.44 -23.41 7.15
CA ARG A 387 -3.28 -22.56 7.38
C ARG A 387 -2.32 -22.62 6.18
N LEU A 388 -1.84 -21.46 5.75
CA LEU A 388 -0.85 -21.38 4.68
C LEU A 388 0.51 -21.91 5.19
N ILE A 389 1.09 -22.84 4.46
CA ILE A 389 2.45 -23.34 4.71
C ILE A 389 3.34 -22.86 3.56
N LEU A 390 4.51 -22.31 3.87
CA LEU A 390 5.52 -21.84 2.90
C LEU A 390 6.29 -23.00 2.24
N TRP A 391 5.54 -24.04 1.88
CA TRP A 391 5.99 -25.23 1.17
C TRP A 391 4.95 -25.61 0.12
N HIS A 392 5.41 -25.99 -1.07
CA HIS A 392 4.58 -26.46 -2.16
C HIS A 392 5.30 -27.58 -2.89
N CYS A 393 4.63 -28.71 -3.17
CA CYS A 393 5.24 -29.90 -3.77
C CYS A 393 6.56 -30.34 -3.09
N SER A 394 6.60 -30.33 -1.74
CA SER A 394 7.78 -30.64 -0.93
C SER A 394 9.00 -29.72 -1.13
N ARG A 395 8.81 -28.55 -1.73
CA ARG A 395 9.82 -27.53 -1.93
C ARG A 395 9.48 -26.28 -1.14
N LYS A 396 10.49 -25.58 -0.64
CA LYS A 396 10.31 -24.36 0.13
C LYS A 396 9.96 -23.20 -0.80
N VAL A 397 8.95 -22.42 -0.42
CA VAL A 397 8.46 -21.29 -1.20
C VAL A 397 8.96 -19.99 -0.58
N LYS A 398 9.54 -19.13 -1.41
CA LYS A 398 9.87 -17.75 -1.08
C LYS A 398 8.86 -16.83 -1.77
N ILE A 399 8.43 -15.80 -1.06
CA ILE A 399 7.52 -14.79 -1.57
C ILE A 399 8.30 -13.49 -1.75
N ASP A 400 8.25 -12.91 -2.94
CA ASP A 400 8.77 -11.57 -3.19
C ASP A 400 7.59 -10.60 -3.27
N CYS A 401 7.59 -9.55 -2.44
CA CYS A 401 6.62 -8.46 -2.49
C CYS A 401 7.28 -7.16 -3.00
N ILE A 402 6.53 -6.38 -3.77
CA ILE A 402 6.91 -5.05 -4.23
C ILE A 402 5.71 -4.10 -4.12
N MET A 403 5.97 -2.91 -3.58
CA MET A 403 4.99 -1.82 -3.54
C MET A 403 5.35 -0.78 -4.59
N VAL A 404 4.41 -0.44 -5.47
CA VAL A 404 4.69 0.40 -6.63
C VAL A 404 3.73 1.57 -6.68
N GLU A 405 4.29 2.77 -6.66
CA GLU A 405 3.59 4.01 -6.92
C GLU A 405 3.64 4.30 -8.42
N VAL A 406 2.49 4.47 -9.06
CA VAL A 406 2.38 4.60 -10.51
C VAL A 406 2.17 6.06 -10.88
N LYS A 407 3.03 6.58 -11.76
CA LYS A 407 2.95 7.96 -12.21
C LYS A 407 2.87 8.03 -13.74
N SER A 408 1.83 8.67 -14.24
CA SER A 408 1.76 9.10 -15.64
C SER A 408 2.82 10.14 -15.95
N ALA A 409 3.08 10.45 -17.23
CA ALA A 409 4.17 11.34 -17.64
C ALA A 409 4.20 12.71 -16.95
N ASN A 410 3.03 13.33 -16.75
CA ASN A 410 2.94 14.65 -16.14
C ASN A 410 2.74 14.59 -14.62
N ASP A 411 2.46 13.42 -14.05
CA ASP A 411 2.16 13.27 -12.64
C ASP A 411 3.44 13.28 -11.78
N ARG A 412 3.33 13.72 -10.52
CA ARG A 412 4.45 13.81 -9.58
C ARG A 412 4.07 13.14 -8.28
N LEU A 413 5.07 12.68 -7.54
CA LEU A 413 4.86 12.23 -6.17
C LEU A 413 4.38 13.40 -5.33
N ASP A 414 3.32 13.19 -4.58
CA ASP A 414 3.00 14.07 -3.47
C ASP A 414 3.98 13.80 -2.30
N PRO A 415 4.14 14.75 -1.36
CA PRO A 415 5.10 14.60 -0.27
C PRO A 415 4.85 13.39 0.63
N ARG A 416 3.58 13.00 0.82
CA ARG A 416 3.19 11.86 1.65
C ARG A 416 3.56 10.55 0.97
N GLN A 417 3.37 10.45 -0.35
CA GLN A 417 3.86 9.33 -1.15
C GLN A 417 5.39 9.22 -1.07
N GLU A 418 6.11 10.35 -1.12
CA GLU A 418 7.56 10.32 -0.96
C GLU A 418 8.01 9.97 0.47
N ASP A 419 7.20 10.24 1.51
CA ASP A 419 7.46 9.77 2.87
C ASP A 419 7.30 8.24 2.93
N TRP A 420 6.18 7.72 2.40
CA TRP A 420 5.89 6.28 2.33
C TRP A 420 6.97 5.50 1.59
N LEU A 421 7.35 5.93 0.39
CA LEU A 421 8.40 5.28 -0.39
C LEU A 421 9.76 5.29 0.35
N ASN A 422 10.07 6.36 1.09
CA ASN A 422 11.30 6.45 1.88
C ASN A 422 11.33 5.41 2.99
N ILE A 423 10.21 5.23 3.70
CA ILE A 423 10.04 4.25 4.77
C ILE A 423 10.09 2.82 4.22
N LEU A 424 9.34 2.54 3.15
CA LEU A 424 9.18 1.20 2.59
C LEU A 424 10.50 0.66 1.98
N ASP A 425 11.28 1.52 1.34
CA ASP A 425 12.57 1.18 0.72
C ASP A 425 13.66 0.79 1.74
N ARG A 426 13.45 0.99 3.05
CA ARG A 426 14.43 0.59 4.08
C ARG A 426 14.45 -0.92 4.35
N HIS A 427 13.29 -1.55 4.24
CA HIS A 427 13.09 -2.91 4.73
C HIS A 427 12.31 -3.79 3.73
N GLY A 428 11.99 -3.26 2.55
CA GLY A 428 11.39 -4.01 1.47
C GLY A 428 11.67 -3.34 0.13
N ASN A 429 10.85 -3.70 -0.87
CA ASN A 429 11.02 -3.23 -2.24
C ASN A 429 9.90 -2.24 -2.58
N ALA A 430 10.25 -0.96 -2.66
CA ALA A 430 9.30 0.10 -2.98
C ALA A 430 9.81 0.93 -4.15
N ARG A 431 8.95 1.15 -5.14
CA ARG A 431 9.35 1.75 -6.42
C ARG A 431 8.34 2.74 -6.94
N VAL A 432 8.81 3.58 -7.85
CA VAL A 432 7.96 4.41 -8.70
C VAL A 432 7.96 3.81 -10.10
N CYS A 433 6.80 3.46 -10.64
CA CYS A 433 6.64 3.16 -12.06
C CYS A 433 6.26 4.43 -12.79
N LYS A 434 7.18 4.98 -13.58
CA LYS A 434 6.99 6.24 -14.32
C LYS A 434 6.83 5.97 -15.81
N PHE A 435 5.64 6.26 -16.33
CA PHE A 435 5.39 6.22 -17.77
C PHE A 435 5.77 7.53 -18.43
N GLU A 436 6.66 7.48 -19.42
CA GLU A 436 7.09 8.65 -20.20
C GLU A 436 6.30 8.78 -21.50
N LYS A 437 6.15 10.01 -22.00
CA LYS A 437 5.57 10.25 -23.32
C LYS A 437 6.52 9.69 -24.38
N SER A 438 6.00 8.96 -25.37
CA SER A 438 6.79 8.63 -26.55
C SER A 438 7.29 9.94 -27.14
N SER A 439 8.62 10.08 -27.26
CA SER A 439 9.19 11.21 -27.98
C SER A 439 8.67 11.09 -29.41
N LYS A 440 7.69 11.90 -29.80
CA LYS A 440 7.29 12.03 -31.21
C LYS A 440 8.60 12.25 -31.96
N ALA A 441 9.01 11.26 -32.74
CA ALA A 441 10.18 11.39 -33.60
C ALA A 441 9.95 12.70 -34.35
N ARG A 442 10.78 13.71 -34.08
CA ARG A 442 10.77 14.92 -34.89
C ARG A 442 11.01 14.39 -36.28
N LYS A 443 9.97 14.34 -37.12
CA LYS A 443 10.15 14.26 -38.55
C LYS A 443 11.01 15.47 -38.86
N THR A 444 12.30 15.24 -39.00
CA THR A 444 13.18 16.16 -39.69
C THR A 444 12.58 16.18 -41.08
N GLU A 445 11.73 17.18 -41.34
CA GLU A 445 11.40 17.57 -42.70
C GLU A 445 12.72 17.98 -43.31
N ASP A 446 13.35 17.02 -43.97
CA ASP A 446 14.48 17.23 -44.85
C ASP A 446 13.92 18.04 -46.02
N ASN A 447 13.92 19.37 -45.85
CA ASN A 447 13.67 20.31 -46.92
C ASN A 447 14.82 20.16 -47.92
N GLY A 448 14.69 19.18 -48.80
CA GLY A 448 15.44 19.08 -50.04
C GLY A 448 15.10 20.26 -50.94
N GLU A 449 15.71 21.43 -50.67
CA GLU A 449 15.90 22.46 -51.68
C GLU A 449 16.84 21.90 -52.74
N SER A 450 16.23 21.30 -53.77
CA SER A 450 16.87 21.11 -55.07
C SER A 450 17.07 22.50 -55.69
N LYS A 451 18.28 23.06 -55.53
CA LYS A 451 18.74 24.15 -56.38
C LYS A 451 18.85 23.61 -57.81
N CYS A 452 17.92 24.01 -58.67
CA CYS A 452 18.13 23.99 -60.11
C CYS A 452 19.17 25.06 -60.46
N GLU A 453 20.27 24.64 -61.07
CA GLU A 453 21.19 25.51 -61.79
C GLU A 453 20.52 25.96 -63.10
N GLU A 454 20.47 27.26 -63.33
CA GLU A 454 20.52 27.90 -64.65
C GLU A 454 21.53 29.06 -64.60
#